data_AF-A0AAN8WXW9-F1
#
_entry.id   AF-A0AAN8WXW9-F1
#
_cell.length_a   1.000
_cell.length_b   1.000
_cell.length_c   1.000
_cell.angle_alpha   90.00
_cell.angle_beta   90.00
_cell.angle_gamma   90.00
#
_symmetry.space_group_name_H-M   'P 1'
#
loop_
_entity.id
_entity.type
_entity.pdbx_description
1 polymer ?
#
loop_
_entity_poly.entity_id
_entity_poly.type
_entity_poly.pdbx_seq_one_letter_code
_entity_poly.pdbx_strand_id
1 'polypeptide(L)'
;MAGEKSRKYEVTALSLHEAYPGHHLQSVILSKNPSIPDFRKYSSTFRYSDVPAKFPGHTAFKEGWALYSEYLGNELGLYEDPYQR
;
A
#
# COMPACT_ATOMS: atom_id res chain seq x y z
N MET A 1 -11.92 -28.71 3.85
CA MET A 1 -11.75 -27.34 3.31
C MET A 1 -11.68 -26.41 4.51
N ALA A 2 -10.48 -25.99 4.90
CA ALA A 2 -10.30 -25.08 6.03
C ALA A 2 -10.75 -23.69 5.57
N GLY A 3 -11.85 -23.20 6.11
CA GLY A 3 -12.36 -21.86 5.83
C GLY A 3 -11.30 -20.82 6.19
N GLU A 4 -11.00 -19.97 5.23
CA GLU A 4 -10.11 -18.81 5.33
C GLU A 4 -10.64 -17.86 6.41
N LYS A 5 -10.26 -18.15 7.66
CA LYS A 5 -10.57 -17.30 8.80
C LYS A 5 -9.52 -16.20 8.79
N SER A 6 -9.77 -15.10 8.06
CA SER A 6 -9.00 -13.86 8.25
C SER A 6 -8.93 -13.64 9.76
N ARG A 7 -7.72 -13.66 10.30
CA ARG A 7 -7.55 -13.62 11.74
C ARG A 7 -7.90 -12.19 12.13
N LYS A 8 -8.94 -11.99 12.95
CA LYS A 8 -9.50 -10.66 13.27
C LYS A 8 -8.45 -9.62 13.67
N TYR A 9 -7.32 -10.09 14.18
CA TYR A 9 -6.22 -9.23 14.59
C TYR A 9 -5.51 -8.52 13.41
N GLU A 10 -5.55 -9.08 12.20
CA GLU A 10 -4.89 -8.50 11.00
C GLU A 10 -5.73 -7.41 10.35
N VAL A 11 -7.03 -7.33 10.66
CA VAL A 11 -7.98 -6.48 9.94
C VAL A 11 -7.59 -5.00 10.05
N THR A 12 -7.16 -4.54 11.23
CA THR A 12 -6.74 -3.14 11.43
C THR A 12 -5.49 -2.82 10.62
N ALA A 13 -4.43 -3.64 10.75
CA ALA A 13 -3.18 -3.45 10.03
C ALA A 13 -3.40 -3.47 8.52
N LEU A 14 -4.14 -4.46 8.01
CA LEU A 14 -4.46 -4.58 6.59
C LEU A 14 -5.30 -3.40 6.08
N SER A 15 -6.23 -2.88 6.89
CA SER A 15 -7.02 -1.70 6.53
C SER A 15 -6.15 -0.45 6.41
N LEU A 16 -5.17 -0.28 7.30
CA LEU A 16 -4.20 0.82 7.24
C LEU A 16 -3.26 0.67 6.05
N HIS A 17 -2.83 -0.56 5.75
CA HIS A 17 -1.95 -0.90 4.63
C HIS A 17 -2.61 -0.64 3.27
N GLU A 18 -3.80 -1.19 3.06
CA GLU A 18 -4.43 -1.22 1.73
C GLU A 18 -5.26 0.04 1.46
N ALA A 19 -5.89 0.61 2.49
CA ALA A 19 -6.84 1.71 2.34
C ALA A 19 -6.24 3.05 2.79
N TYR A 20 -6.59 3.49 3.99
CA TYR A 20 -6.24 4.81 4.50
C TYR A 20 -5.49 4.65 5.83
N PRO A 21 -4.28 5.21 5.98
CA PRO A 21 -3.59 6.12 5.05
C PRO A 21 -2.69 5.44 3.99
N GLY A 22 -2.74 4.12 3.83
CA GLY A 22 -1.83 3.35 2.96
C GLY A 22 -2.06 3.47 1.45
N HIS A 23 -2.11 2.33 0.74
CA HIS A 23 -2.07 2.28 -0.72
C HIS A 23 -3.16 3.11 -1.40
N HIS A 24 -4.40 3.04 -0.94
CA HIS A 24 -5.48 3.80 -1.57
C HIS A 24 -5.22 5.31 -1.54
N LEU A 25 -4.81 5.86 -0.39
CA LEU A 25 -4.48 7.28 -0.28
C LEU A 25 -3.28 7.65 -1.17
N GLN A 26 -2.22 6.84 -1.14
CA GLN A 26 -1.03 7.04 -1.96
C GLN A 26 -1.36 7.11 -3.46
N SER A 27 -2.19 6.17 -3.94
CA SER A 27 -2.65 6.13 -5.33
C SER A 27 -3.53 7.32 -5.69
N VAL A 28 -4.44 7.75 -4.80
CA VAL A 28 -5.29 8.93 -5.03
C VAL A 28 -4.44 10.20 -5.13
N ILE A 29 -3.43 10.38 -4.29
CA ILE A 29 -2.53 11.53 -4.34
C ILE A 29 -1.75 11.56 -5.66
N LEU A 30 -1.16 10.43 -6.06
CA LEU A 30 -0.38 10.35 -7.30
C LEU A 30 -1.24 10.59 -8.54
N SER A 31 -2.43 9.98 -8.61
CA SER A 31 -3.34 10.11 -9.75
C SER A 31 -3.92 11.51 -9.89
N LYS A 32 -4.21 12.20 -8.78
CA LYS A 32 -4.79 13.56 -8.80
C LYS A 32 -3.77 14.68 -8.96
N ASN A 33 -2.48 14.41 -8.90
CA ASN A 33 -1.46 15.45 -8.97
C ASN A 33 -1.09 15.81 -10.44
N PRO A 34 -1.48 16.99 -10.95
CA PRO A 34 -1.23 17.37 -12.34
C PRO A 34 0.24 17.67 -12.63
N SER A 35 1.07 17.94 -11.60
CA SER A 35 2.49 18.25 -11.80
C SER A 35 3.37 17.01 -12.02
N ILE A 36 2.83 15.81 -11.79
CA ILE A 36 3.55 14.55 -11.98
C ILE A 36 3.34 14.06 -13.42
N PRO A 37 4.41 13.75 -14.18
CA PRO A 37 4.28 13.13 -15.50
C PRO A 37 3.63 11.74 -15.44
N ASP A 38 2.87 11.38 -16.47
CA ASP A 38 2.08 10.13 -16.47
C ASP A 38 2.92 8.86 -16.35
N PHE A 39 4.16 8.86 -16.86
CA PHE A 39 5.06 7.72 -16.70
C PHE A 39 5.49 7.48 -15.23
N ARG A 40 5.37 8.49 -14.36
CA ARG A 40 5.60 8.39 -12.91
C ARG A 40 4.31 8.10 -12.13
N LYS A 41 3.14 8.53 -12.64
CA LYS A 41 1.83 8.21 -12.05
C LYS A 41 1.46 6.74 -12.24
N TYR A 42 1.63 6.26 -13.47
CA TYR A 42 1.26 4.92 -13.90
C TYR A 42 2.53 4.12 -14.12
N SER A 43 3.15 3.68 -13.04
CA SER A 43 4.26 2.74 -13.12
C SER A 43 3.76 1.42 -13.73
N SER A 44 4.00 1.25 -15.03
CA SER A 44 3.57 0.08 -15.79
C SER A 44 4.42 -1.11 -15.38
N THR A 45 3.97 -1.83 -14.36
CA THR A 45 4.61 -3.07 -13.86
C THR A 45 4.17 -4.30 -14.69
N PHE A 46 3.25 -4.12 -15.65
CA PHE A 46 2.50 -5.23 -16.24
C PHE A 46 3.10 -5.83 -17.51
N ARG A 47 4.17 -5.27 -18.06
CA ARG A 47 4.84 -5.81 -19.26
C ARG A 47 6.34 -5.64 -19.17
N TYR A 48 6.99 -6.64 -18.56
CA TYR A 48 8.45 -6.78 -18.58
C TYR A 48 9.03 -6.83 -20.01
N SER A 49 8.19 -7.08 -21.02
CA SER A 49 8.55 -7.13 -22.44
C SER A 49 8.54 -5.78 -23.17
N ASP A 50 8.03 -4.70 -22.55
CA ASP A 50 7.96 -3.40 -23.22
C ASP A 50 9.34 -2.70 -23.17
N VAL A 51 9.81 -2.19 -24.31
CA VAL A 51 11.10 -1.49 -24.47
C VAL A 51 10.90 0.03 -24.44
N PRO A 52 11.79 0.82 -23.78
CA PRO A 52 12.93 0.36 -22.99
C PRO A 52 12.48 -0.40 -21.74
N ALA A 53 13.27 -1.40 -21.33
CA ALA A 53 13.01 -2.20 -20.12
C ALA A 53 12.69 -1.25 -18.96
N LYS A 54 11.41 -1.12 -18.63
CA LYS A 54 10.97 -0.27 -17.53
C LYS A 54 11.37 -0.98 -16.24
N PHE A 55 12.52 -0.60 -15.67
CA PHE A 55 12.89 -0.97 -14.32
C PHE A 55 11.77 -0.54 -13.35
N PRO A 56 11.54 -1.37 -12.32
CA PRO A 56 10.26 -1.95 -12.00
C PRO A 56 9.42 -0.99 -11.17
N GLY A 57 8.18 -1.38 -10.89
CA GLY A 57 7.33 -0.70 -9.91
C GLY A 57 8.14 -0.24 -8.70
N HIS A 58 7.85 0.98 -8.22
CA HIS A 58 8.48 1.55 -7.03
C HIS A 58 8.07 0.77 -5.76
N THR A 59 8.30 -0.54 -5.71
CA THR A 59 7.81 -1.48 -4.69
C THR A 59 8.28 -1.06 -3.31
N ALA A 60 9.57 -0.74 -3.15
CA ALA A 60 10.08 -0.24 -1.87
C ALA A 60 9.35 1.04 -1.39
N PHE A 61 8.96 1.92 -2.31
CA PHE A 61 8.21 3.14 -1.97
C PHE A 61 6.72 2.86 -1.70
N LYS A 62 6.08 1.98 -2.48
CA LYS A 62 4.67 1.60 -2.29
C LYS A 62 4.48 0.79 -1.02
N GLU A 63 5.19 -0.32 -0.90
CA GLU A 63 5.11 -1.23 0.25
C GLU A 63 5.69 -0.55 1.51
N GLY A 64 6.76 0.24 1.36
CA GLY A 64 7.33 0.99 2.49
C GLY A 64 6.35 2.02 3.07
N TRP A 65 5.56 2.69 2.22
CA TRP A 65 4.50 3.59 2.68
C TRP A 65 3.37 2.84 3.39
N ALA A 66 2.98 1.67 2.87
CA ALA A 66 1.92 0.87 3.46
C ALA A 66 2.34 0.28 4.82
N LEU A 67 3.57 -0.23 4.93
CA LEU A 67 4.17 -0.66 6.21
C LEU A 67 4.34 0.50 7.19
N TYR A 68 4.71 1.69 6.71
CA TYR A 68 4.72 2.90 7.54
C TYR A 68 3.31 3.24 8.05
N SER A 69 2.29 3.07 7.22
CA SER A 69 0.89 3.33 7.58
C SER A 69 0.38 2.34 8.63
N GLU A 70 0.78 1.08 8.56
CA GLU A 70 0.56 0.10 9.63
C GLU A 70 1.22 0.56 10.94
N TYR A 71 2.49 0.98 10.88
CA TYR A 71 3.20 1.46 12.06
C TYR A 71 2.52 2.69 12.67
N LEU A 72 2.09 3.64 11.85
CA LEU A 72 1.37 4.84 12.25
C LEU A 72 0.09 4.52 13.05
N GLY A 73 -0.55 3.38 12.79
CA GLY A 73 -1.66 2.89 13.61
C GLY A 73 -1.31 2.73 15.10
N ASN A 74 -0.05 2.44 15.44
CA ASN A 74 0.42 2.38 16.82
C ASN A 74 0.46 3.77 17.45
N GLU A 75 0.97 4.75 16.72
CA GLU A 75 1.08 6.14 17.18
C GLU A 75 -0.30 6.79 17.33
N LEU A 76 -1.26 6.39 16.48
CA LEU A 76 -2.64 6.84 16.52
C LEU A 76 -3.52 6.06 17.53
N GLY A 77 -2.98 5.01 18.16
CA GLY A 77 -3.71 4.19 19.15
C GLY A 77 -4.84 3.34 18.56
N LEU A 78 -4.72 2.91 17.29
CA LEU A 78 -5.78 2.17 16.57
C LEU A 78 -5.78 0.65 16.83
N TYR A 79 -4.73 0.15 17.49
CA TYR A 79 -4.63 -1.25 17.90
C TYR A 79 -5.13 -1.39 19.33
N GLU A 80 -6.31 -1.98 19.48
CA GLU A 80 -7.01 -2.13 20.77
C GLU A 80 -6.59 -3.40 21.52
N ASP A 81 -6.17 -4.43 20.79
CA ASP A 81 -5.74 -5.73 21.33
C ASP A 81 -4.23 -5.93 21.08
N PRO A 82 -3.44 -6.36 22.08
CA PRO A 82 -2.03 -6.75 21.89
C PRO A 82 -1.75 -7.73 20.75
N TYR A 83 -2.72 -8.56 20.36
CA TYR A 83 -2.58 -9.48 19.22
C TYR A 83 -2.67 -8.80 17.84
N GLN A 84 -3.08 -7.52 17.78
CA GLN A 84 -3.18 -6.74 16.54
C GLN A 84 -1.86 -6.07 16.11
N ARG A 85 -0.80 -6.22 16.90
CA ARG A 85 0.55 -5.70 16.62
C ARG A 85 1.43 -6.70 15.89
#